data_AF-A0A6I0E7X8-F1
#
_entry.id   AF-A0A6I0E7X8-F1
#
_cell.length_a   1.000
_cell.length_b   1.000
_cell.length_c   1.000
_cell.angle_alpha   90.00
_cell.angle_beta   90.00
_cell.angle_gamma   90.00
#
_symmetry.space_group_name_H-M   'P 1'
#
loop_
_entity.id
_entity.type
_entity.pdbx_description
1 polymer ?
#
loop_
_entity_poly.entity_id
_entity_poly.type
_entity_poly.pdbx_seq_one_letter_code
_entity_poly.pdbx_strand_id
1 'polypeptide(L)'
;MTTYEGNFGIRQIGLRMGISAQTENNLIGKAYRWGGYLGFRGFILKLQKSKISGTLTWNQNVDPVVFPGFIKSQNFSNEYFNVDLIKVAKKKRYIDGKWVVTPAESQIGFYWGIGYTSLAYPVELSTLVTEGGRENQVFGKPAYDPKYSVKSYNIGFGFDILRQLCLTGGRYGMTPGKPAMPFGVYFITQDKVGFGPGTITNYGVDMAEALNPGRIVVADKFFNVMVHYTLSLGVRYYFRTGPAAYIFAVGYDFEGAAMIPFGGAADTNKDLGFDFTGAFFNHGVSFKLFVTFNRDWK
;
A
#
# COMPACT_ATOMS: atom_id res chain seq x y z
N MET A 1 -7.12 7.97 9.85
CA MET A 1 -6.49 8.58 8.66
C MET A 1 -7.33 9.73 8.12
N THR A 2 -6.70 10.73 7.49
CA THR A 2 -7.36 11.78 6.71
C THR A 2 -6.59 11.98 5.41
N THR A 3 -7.27 11.92 4.27
CA THR A 3 -6.67 12.06 2.94
C THR A 3 -7.14 13.34 2.27
N TYR A 4 -6.21 14.10 1.70
CA TYR A 4 -6.46 15.21 0.79
C TYR A 4 -5.84 14.89 -0.57
N GLU A 5 -6.63 14.93 -1.63
CA GLU A 5 -6.17 14.67 -2.99
C GLU A 5 -6.56 15.80 -3.94
N GLY A 6 -5.59 16.31 -4.68
CA GLY A 6 -5.77 17.29 -5.75
C GLY A 6 -5.27 16.74 -7.08
N ASN A 7 -6.09 16.81 -8.12
CA ASN A 7 -5.71 16.43 -9.48
C ASN A 7 -6.01 17.53 -10.49
N PHE A 8 -5.08 17.73 -11.41
CA PHE A 8 -5.21 18.56 -12.60
C PHE A 8 -4.89 17.76 -13.86
N GLY A 9 -5.59 18.02 -14.95
CA GLY A 9 -5.29 17.40 -16.24
C GLY A 9 -5.66 18.26 -17.44
N ILE A 10 -4.90 18.11 -18.52
CA ILE A 10 -5.19 18.69 -19.83
C ILE A 10 -5.40 17.53 -20.80
N ARG A 11 -6.65 17.21 -21.09
CA ARG A 11 -7.02 16.04 -21.87
C ARG A 11 -6.48 16.09 -23.29
N GLN A 12 -6.45 17.27 -23.92
CA GLN A 12 -6.04 17.44 -25.32
C GLN A 12 -4.62 16.94 -25.57
N ILE A 13 -3.68 17.24 -24.67
CA ILE A 13 -2.28 16.78 -24.74
C ILE A 13 -2.07 15.48 -23.96
N GLY A 14 -3.10 14.97 -23.29
CA GLY A 14 -3.05 13.74 -22.50
C GLY A 14 -2.25 13.85 -21.20
N LEU A 15 -1.99 15.06 -20.71
CA LEU A 15 -1.20 15.34 -19.51
C LEU A 15 -2.07 15.33 -18.25
N ARG A 16 -1.54 14.78 -17.15
CA ARG A 16 -2.17 14.80 -15.83
C ARG A 16 -1.13 14.95 -14.73
N MET A 17 -1.51 15.60 -13.66
CA MET A 17 -0.71 15.73 -12.45
C MET A 17 -1.62 15.63 -11.25
N GLY A 18 -1.24 14.87 -10.24
CA GLY A 18 -1.95 14.84 -8.97
C GLY A 18 -0.98 14.90 -7.80
N ILE A 19 -1.49 15.41 -6.69
CA ILE A 19 -0.82 15.46 -5.40
C ILE A 19 -1.76 14.91 -4.35
N SER A 20 -1.22 14.19 -3.37
CA SER A 20 -2.00 13.69 -2.25
C SER A 20 -1.22 13.81 -0.95
N ALA A 21 -1.93 14.14 0.11
CA ALA A 21 -1.42 14.15 1.47
C ALA A 21 -2.31 13.24 2.31
N GLN A 22 -1.71 12.27 2.99
CA GLN A 22 -2.41 11.45 3.97
C GLN A 22 -1.77 11.66 5.33
N THR A 23 -2.60 12.01 6.29
CA THR A 23 -2.22 12.16 7.70
C THR A 23 -2.90 11.06 8.50
N GLU A 24 -2.13 10.33 9.28
CA GLU A 24 -2.66 9.22 10.06
C GLU A 24 -2.04 9.16 11.46
N ASN A 25 -2.88 8.83 12.45
CA ASN A 25 -2.48 8.23 13.72
C ASN A 25 -2.97 6.77 13.68
N ASN A 26 -2.07 5.81 13.61
CA ASN A 26 -2.37 4.37 13.66
C ASN A 26 -1.68 3.68 14.84
N LEU A 27 -1.89 2.37 14.96
CA LEU A 27 -1.37 1.50 16.02
C LEU A 27 0.16 1.52 16.17
N ILE A 28 0.89 1.89 15.10
CA ILE A 28 2.36 1.95 15.07
C ILE A 28 2.83 3.42 15.21
N GLY A 29 1.98 4.42 14.92
CA GLY A 29 2.17 5.83 15.28
C GLY A 29 1.65 6.85 14.24
N LYS A 30 2.32 8.00 14.12
CA LYS A 30 2.04 9.05 13.13
C LYS A 30 2.64 8.70 11.77
N ALA A 31 1.79 8.55 10.75
CA ALA A 31 2.21 8.42 9.36
C ALA A 31 1.81 9.66 8.56
N TYR A 32 2.80 10.29 7.91
CA TYR A 32 2.61 11.39 6.97
C TYR A 32 3.06 10.94 5.59
N ARG A 33 2.09 10.67 4.72
CA ARG A 33 2.36 10.21 3.35
C ARG A 33 2.11 11.34 2.38
N TRP A 34 3.14 11.67 1.61
CA TRP A 34 3.07 12.64 0.53
C TRP A 34 3.25 11.89 -0.78
N GLY A 35 2.24 12.00 -1.63
CA GLY A 35 2.19 11.35 -2.93
C GLY A 35 2.03 12.37 -4.03
N GLY A 36 2.52 12.01 -5.21
CA GLY A 36 2.22 12.70 -6.43
C GLY A 36 2.20 11.73 -7.60
N TYR A 37 1.61 12.16 -8.69
CA TYR A 37 1.72 11.44 -9.95
C TYR A 37 1.78 12.36 -11.14
N LEU A 38 2.45 11.88 -12.19
CA LEU A 38 2.49 12.48 -13.51
C LEU A 38 1.93 11.47 -14.51
N GLY A 39 0.93 11.86 -15.28
CA GLY A 39 0.30 11.03 -16.29
C GLY A 39 0.48 11.59 -17.70
N PHE A 40 0.76 10.70 -18.65
CA PHE A 40 0.83 11.01 -20.07
C PHE A 40 0.23 9.88 -20.92
N ARG A 41 -0.76 10.21 -21.77
CA ARG A 41 -1.36 9.29 -22.77
C ARG A 41 -1.71 7.89 -22.23
N GLY A 42 -2.30 7.86 -21.04
CA GLY A 42 -2.77 6.63 -20.39
C GLY A 42 -1.70 5.84 -19.64
N PHE A 43 -0.48 6.37 -19.52
CA PHE A 43 0.49 5.96 -18.51
C PHE A 43 0.47 6.96 -17.36
N ILE A 44 0.69 6.49 -16.14
CA ILE A 44 0.78 7.30 -14.93
C ILE A 44 1.98 6.80 -14.13
N LEU A 45 2.94 7.68 -13.88
CA LEU A 45 4.00 7.46 -12.91
C LEU A 45 3.55 8.05 -11.58
N LYS A 46 3.37 7.19 -10.57
CA LYS A 46 3.03 7.57 -9.20
C LYS A 46 4.27 7.44 -8.32
N LEU A 47 4.51 8.45 -7.51
CA LEU A 47 5.59 8.48 -6.52
C LEU A 47 4.99 8.82 -5.17
N GLN A 48 5.34 8.05 -4.14
CA GLN A 48 4.89 8.28 -2.77
C GLN A 48 6.09 8.15 -1.83
N LYS A 49 6.30 9.18 -1.02
CA LYS A 49 7.30 9.20 0.04
C LYS A 49 6.62 9.49 1.36
N SER A 50 7.00 8.76 2.40
CA SER A 50 6.41 8.88 3.73
C SER A 50 7.44 8.59 4.81
N LYS A 51 7.09 8.95 6.04
CA LYS A 51 7.73 8.43 7.25
C LYS A 51 6.69 7.68 8.08
N ILE A 52 7.03 6.49 8.54
CA ILE A 52 6.30 5.75 9.57
C ILE A 52 7.02 6.07 10.87
N SER A 53 6.36 6.83 11.74
CA SER A 53 6.95 7.28 13.00
C SER A 53 6.04 7.01 14.16
N GLY A 54 6.58 6.80 15.34
CA GLY A 54 5.78 6.53 16.53
C GLY A 54 6.66 6.22 17.73
N THR A 55 6.00 5.81 18.80
CA THR A 55 6.64 5.34 20.02
C THR A 55 6.20 3.90 20.23
N LEU A 56 7.16 2.99 20.35
CA LEU A 56 6.88 1.61 20.71
C LEU A 56 7.34 1.35 22.12
N THR A 57 6.55 0.54 22.81
CA THR A 57 6.89 0.07 24.16
C THR A 57 6.82 -1.44 24.15
N TRP A 58 7.93 -2.06 24.47
CA TRP A 58 8.03 -3.50 24.64
C TRP A 58 7.47 -3.87 26.01
N ASN A 59 6.53 -4.81 26.03
CA ASN A 59 5.81 -5.19 27.24
C ASN A 59 6.56 -6.23 28.08
N GLN A 60 7.51 -6.97 27.49
CA GLN A 60 8.25 -7.98 28.24
C GLN A 60 9.43 -7.35 28.99
N ASN A 61 9.74 -7.89 30.16
CA ASN A 61 10.95 -7.50 30.88
C ASN A 61 12.13 -8.29 30.29
N VAL A 62 13.12 -7.58 29.76
CA VAL A 62 14.38 -8.18 29.31
C VAL A 62 15.43 -7.81 30.34
N ASP A 63 16.01 -8.83 30.98
CA ASP A 63 17.07 -8.62 31.95
C ASP A 63 18.28 -7.97 31.25
N PRO A 64 18.75 -6.79 31.70
CA PRO A 64 19.93 -6.14 31.12
C PRO A 64 21.20 -6.99 31.17
N VAL A 65 21.26 -8.01 32.04
CA VAL A 65 22.35 -8.99 32.09
C VAL A 65 22.26 -9.95 30.90
N VAL A 66 21.06 -10.32 30.47
CA VAL A 66 20.83 -11.21 29.32
C VAL A 66 21.05 -10.47 28.01
N PHE A 67 20.59 -9.22 27.89
CA PHE A 67 20.80 -8.39 26.71
C PHE A 67 21.12 -6.94 27.08
N PRO A 68 22.41 -6.59 27.20
CA PRO A 68 22.84 -5.23 27.52
C PRO A 68 22.39 -4.21 26.47
N GLY A 69 21.95 -3.04 26.91
CA GLY A 69 21.52 -1.97 26.00
C GLY A 69 20.07 -2.10 25.50
N PHE A 70 19.28 -3.02 26.07
CA PHE A 70 17.84 -3.12 25.80
C PHE A 70 17.11 -1.80 26.13
N ILE A 71 16.38 -1.26 25.16
CA ILE A 71 15.55 -0.06 25.32
C ILE A 71 14.08 -0.47 25.32
N LYS A 72 13.45 -0.38 26.51
CA LYS A 72 12.04 -0.78 26.69
C LYS A 72 11.06 0.06 25.85
N SER A 73 11.33 1.36 25.72
CA SER A 73 10.48 2.26 24.95
C SER A 73 11.33 3.15 24.06
N GLN A 74 11.05 3.16 22.77
CA GLN A 74 11.80 3.95 21.82
C GLN A 74 10.92 4.61 20.78
N ASN A 75 11.34 5.82 20.39
CA ASN A 75 10.78 6.50 19.24
C ASN A 75 11.44 5.94 17.98
N PHE A 76 10.64 5.71 16.95
CA PHE A 76 11.14 5.32 15.64
C PHE A 76 10.59 6.26 14.57
N SER A 77 11.32 6.40 13.48
CA SER A 77 10.94 7.19 12.31
C SER A 77 11.61 6.59 11.08
N ASN A 78 10.94 5.64 10.45
CA ASN A 78 11.45 4.91 9.31
C ASN A 78 10.87 5.44 8.00
N GLU A 79 11.68 5.41 6.94
CA GLU A 79 11.23 5.86 5.63
C GLU A 79 10.36 4.80 4.93
N TYR A 80 9.38 5.31 4.19
CA TYR A 80 8.58 4.55 3.24
C TYR A 80 8.69 5.22 1.88
N PHE A 81 8.92 4.42 0.85
CA PHE A 81 9.01 4.83 -0.53
C PHE A 81 8.23 3.87 -1.41
N ASN A 82 7.42 4.41 -2.31
CA ASN A 82 6.75 3.64 -3.35
C ASN A 82 6.80 4.40 -4.68
N VAL A 83 7.05 3.65 -5.76
CA VAL A 83 6.96 4.12 -7.13
C VAL A 83 6.14 3.11 -7.92
N ASP A 84 5.13 3.56 -8.66
CA ASP A 84 4.35 2.72 -9.55
C ASP A 84 4.29 3.33 -10.95
N LEU A 85 4.49 2.49 -11.97
CA LEU A 85 4.12 2.77 -13.35
C LEU A 85 2.79 2.09 -13.66
N ILE A 86 1.76 2.88 -13.90
CA ILE A 86 0.39 2.44 -14.08
C ILE A 86 -0.03 2.66 -15.54
N LYS A 87 -0.63 1.64 -16.15
CA LYS A 87 -1.26 1.68 -17.47
C LYS A 87 -2.78 1.65 -17.32
N VAL A 88 -3.42 2.72 -17.79
CA VAL A 88 -4.89 2.77 -17.92
C VAL A 88 -5.34 1.81 -19.00
N ALA A 89 -6.24 0.91 -18.64
CA ALA A 89 -6.80 -0.09 -19.54
C ALA A 89 -8.10 0.43 -20.16
N LYS A 90 -8.24 0.26 -21.48
CA LYS A 90 -9.55 0.30 -22.15
C LYS A 90 -10.03 -1.15 -22.22
N LYS A 91 -10.92 -1.56 -21.31
CA LYS A 91 -11.35 -2.96 -21.24
C LYS A 91 -12.08 -3.34 -22.54
N LYS A 92 -11.55 -4.36 -23.22
CA LYS A 92 -12.13 -5.03 -24.38
C LYS A 92 -12.43 -6.46 -23.94
N ARG A 93 -13.65 -6.94 -24.18
CA ARG A 93 -14.03 -8.34 -23.97
C ARG A 93 -13.99 -9.06 -25.31
N TYR A 94 -13.56 -10.32 -25.33
CA TYR A 94 -13.72 -11.17 -26.51
C TYR A 94 -15.08 -11.88 -26.40
N ILE A 95 -16.01 -11.55 -27.28
CA ILE A 95 -17.37 -12.11 -27.32
C ILE A 95 -17.62 -12.52 -28.77
N ASP A 96 -18.02 -13.78 -28.99
CA ASP A 96 -18.36 -14.33 -30.30
C ASP A 96 -17.30 -14.10 -31.39
N GLY A 97 -16.03 -14.36 -31.06
CA GLY A 97 -14.93 -14.21 -32.00
C GLY A 97 -14.45 -12.77 -32.23
N LYS A 98 -14.98 -11.77 -31.50
CA LYS A 98 -14.65 -10.35 -31.69
C LYS A 98 -14.31 -9.65 -30.38
N TRP A 99 -13.33 -8.74 -30.43
CA TRP A 99 -13.03 -7.84 -29.32
C TRP A 99 -14.05 -6.69 -29.26
N VAL A 100 -15.01 -6.80 -28.34
CA VAL A 100 -16.05 -5.79 -28.08
C VAL A 100 -15.64 -4.91 -26.90
N VAL A 101 -15.64 -3.59 -27.08
CA VAL A 101 -15.52 -2.63 -25.96
C VAL A 101 -16.89 -2.55 -25.30
N THR A 102 -17.00 -3.00 -24.06
CA THR A 102 -18.23 -2.79 -23.30
C THR A 102 -18.25 -1.34 -22.79
N PRO A 103 -19.22 -0.50 -23.22
CA PRO A 103 -19.21 0.93 -22.87
C PRO A 103 -19.19 1.14 -21.35
N ALA A 104 -19.99 0.40 -20.59
CA ALA A 104 -20.05 0.50 -19.13
C ALA A 104 -18.70 0.20 -18.46
N GLU A 105 -18.01 -0.87 -18.88
CA GLU A 105 -16.72 -1.24 -18.28
C GLU A 105 -15.61 -0.24 -18.60
N SER A 106 -15.66 0.38 -19.78
CA SER A 106 -14.73 1.46 -20.13
C SER A 106 -14.91 2.72 -19.26
N GLN A 107 -16.10 2.91 -18.65
CA GLN A 107 -16.39 4.02 -17.74
C GLN A 107 -16.00 3.76 -16.29
N ILE A 108 -15.60 2.54 -15.93
CA ILE A 108 -15.10 2.21 -14.59
C ILE A 108 -13.64 2.65 -14.41
N GLY A 109 -12.89 2.78 -15.51
CA GLY A 109 -11.52 3.28 -15.47
C GLY A 109 -10.54 2.27 -14.90
N PHE A 110 -10.55 1.04 -15.41
CA PHE A 110 -9.60 0.00 -15.02
C PHE A 110 -8.15 0.39 -15.33
N TYR A 111 -7.22 -0.15 -14.55
CA TYR A 111 -5.79 -0.03 -14.78
C TYR A 111 -5.04 -1.22 -14.18
N TRP A 112 -3.82 -1.41 -14.66
CA TRP A 112 -2.83 -2.27 -14.04
C TRP A 112 -1.52 -1.50 -13.94
N GLY A 113 -0.59 -1.96 -13.12
CA GLY A 113 0.71 -1.33 -12.99
C GLY A 113 1.74 -2.26 -12.40
N ILE A 114 2.99 -1.84 -12.54
CA ILE A 114 4.14 -2.43 -11.88
C ILE A 114 4.81 -1.37 -11.03
N GLY A 115 5.46 -1.76 -9.95
CA GLY A 115 6.05 -0.81 -9.04
C GLY A 115 7.10 -1.41 -8.15
N TYR A 116 7.65 -0.54 -7.31
CA TYR A 116 8.62 -0.88 -6.29
C TYR A 116 8.21 -0.20 -4.99
N THR A 117 8.27 -0.94 -3.89
CA THR A 117 8.05 -0.42 -2.54
C THR A 117 9.26 -0.76 -1.69
N SER A 118 9.73 0.22 -0.91
CA SER A 118 10.67 0.00 0.18
C SER A 118 10.10 0.61 1.44
N LEU A 119 10.11 -0.17 2.52
CA LEU A 119 9.62 0.24 3.82
C LEU A 119 10.45 -0.40 4.92
N ALA A 120 10.58 0.29 6.04
CA ALA A 120 11.15 -0.27 7.25
C ALA A 120 10.23 0.04 8.42
N TYR A 121 10.10 -0.91 9.33
CA TYR A 121 9.33 -0.72 10.55
C TYR A 121 9.88 -1.64 11.65
N PRO A 122 9.80 -1.19 12.90
CA PRO A 122 10.05 -2.05 14.05
C PRO A 122 9.03 -3.19 14.14
N VAL A 123 9.46 -4.38 14.55
CA VAL A 123 8.62 -5.58 14.61
C VAL A 123 8.95 -6.46 15.81
N GLU A 124 7.93 -7.12 16.33
CA GLU A 124 8.08 -8.25 17.25
C GLU A 124 8.44 -9.51 16.45
N LEU A 125 9.55 -10.13 16.78
CA LEU A 125 9.99 -11.39 16.18
C LEU A 125 9.47 -12.55 17.04
N SER A 126 8.41 -13.23 16.60
CA SER A 126 8.02 -14.49 17.25
C SER A 126 9.04 -15.55 16.84
N THR A 127 9.83 -16.02 17.81
CA THR A 127 10.87 -17.03 17.56
C THR A 127 10.27 -18.42 17.52
N LEU A 128 10.80 -19.30 16.66
CA LEU A 128 10.42 -20.71 16.58
C LEU A 128 11.59 -21.59 17.01
N VAL A 129 11.35 -22.55 17.90
CA VAL A 129 12.32 -23.56 18.32
C VAL A 129 11.73 -24.96 18.11
N THR A 130 12.59 -25.96 17.95
CA THR A 130 12.17 -27.37 17.86
C THR A 130 13.10 -28.27 18.66
N GLU A 131 12.62 -29.44 19.08
CA GLU A 131 13.44 -30.51 19.65
C GLU A 131 13.90 -31.53 18.59
N GLY A 132 13.31 -31.50 17.40
CA GLY A 132 13.70 -32.34 16.28
C GLY A 132 12.70 -32.29 15.13
N GLY A 133 12.96 -31.46 14.12
CA GLY A 133 12.12 -31.35 12.92
C GLY A 133 11.11 -30.20 12.96
N ARG A 134 10.72 -29.73 11.78
CA ARG A 134 9.82 -28.59 11.58
C ARG A 134 8.40 -28.84 12.11
N GLU A 135 7.98 -30.10 12.11
CA GLU A 135 6.69 -30.57 12.61
C GLU A 135 6.50 -30.40 14.12
N ASN A 136 7.61 -30.28 14.87
CA ASN A 136 7.62 -30.13 16.33
C ASN A 136 7.93 -28.69 16.78
N GLN A 137 7.78 -27.71 15.87
CA GLN A 137 8.05 -26.32 16.18
C GLN A 137 7.08 -25.76 17.22
N VAL A 138 7.64 -25.05 18.19
CA VAL A 138 6.92 -24.28 19.21
C VAL A 138 7.50 -22.87 19.30
N PHE A 139 6.73 -21.94 19.84
CA PHE A 139 7.21 -20.58 20.07
C PHE A 139 8.25 -20.54 21.20
N GLY A 140 9.41 -19.97 20.90
CA GLY A 140 10.46 -19.62 21.87
C GLY A 140 10.18 -18.27 22.57
N LYS A 141 11.23 -17.67 23.13
CA LYS A 141 11.17 -16.31 23.68
C LYS A 141 11.22 -15.29 22.54
N PRO A 142 10.19 -14.44 22.37
CA PRO A 142 10.15 -13.49 21.27
C PRO A 142 11.24 -12.43 21.43
N ALA A 143 11.68 -11.89 20.31
CA ALA A 143 12.68 -10.84 20.25
C ALA A 143 12.12 -9.59 19.58
N TYR A 144 12.92 -8.54 19.54
CA TYR A 144 12.54 -7.27 18.96
C TYR A 144 13.56 -6.82 17.93
N ASP A 145 13.09 -6.48 16.72
CA ASP A 145 13.91 -5.79 15.74
C ASP A 145 13.42 -4.33 15.59
N PRO A 146 14.28 -3.33 15.86
CA PRO A 146 13.93 -1.92 15.69
C PRO A 146 13.68 -1.50 14.23
N LYS A 147 14.18 -2.27 13.26
CA LYS A 147 14.19 -1.85 11.85
C LYS A 147 14.18 -3.03 10.88
N TYR A 148 13.14 -3.86 10.97
CA TYR A 148 12.88 -4.81 9.90
C TYR A 148 12.60 -4.07 8.59
N SER A 149 13.28 -4.46 7.51
CA SER A 149 13.19 -3.78 6.22
C SER A 149 12.66 -4.71 5.14
N VAL A 150 11.77 -4.18 4.30
CA VAL A 150 11.18 -4.90 3.17
C VAL A 150 11.40 -4.09 1.90
N LYS A 151 11.82 -4.79 0.85
CA LYS A 151 11.88 -4.27 -0.52
C LYS A 151 11.05 -5.20 -1.40
N SER A 152 10.10 -4.65 -2.15
CA SER A 152 9.11 -5.43 -2.88
C SER A 152 8.91 -4.88 -4.29
N TYR A 153 9.00 -5.74 -5.29
CA TYR A 153 8.53 -5.47 -6.64
C TYR A 153 7.08 -5.86 -6.74
N ASN A 154 6.22 -4.91 -7.10
CA ASN A 154 4.78 -5.06 -7.01
C ASN A 154 4.17 -5.12 -8.40
N ILE A 155 3.13 -5.93 -8.55
CA ILE A 155 2.13 -5.83 -9.59
C ILE A 155 0.82 -5.38 -8.94
N GLY A 156 0.09 -4.49 -9.59
CA GLY A 156 -1.17 -4.00 -9.05
C GLY A 156 -2.24 -3.83 -10.11
N PHE A 157 -3.49 -3.95 -9.67
CA PHE A 157 -4.68 -3.83 -10.48
C PHE A 157 -5.72 -3.01 -9.74
N GLY A 158 -6.58 -2.33 -10.48
CA GLY A 158 -7.59 -1.50 -9.85
C GLY A 158 -8.49 -0.80 -10.83
N PHE A 159 -9.37 0.02 -10.28
CA PHE A 159 -10.18 0.94 -11.05
C PHE A 159 -10.40 2.23 -10.30
N ASP A 160 -10.65 3.30 -11.06
CA ASP A 160 -10.84 4.64 -10.52
C ASP A 160 -11.92 5.37 -11.33
N ILE A 161 -13.11 5.43 -10.74
CA ILE A 161 -14.28 6.07 -11.32
C ILE A 161 -14.11 7.60 -11.37
N LEU A 162 -13.47 8.22 -10.37
CA LEU A 162 -13.27 9.67 -10.35
C LEU A 162 -12.32 10.10 -11.46
N ARG A 163 -11.21 9.38 -11.62
CA ARG A 163 -10.25 9.60 -12.71
C ARG A 163 -10.89 9.42 -14.07
N GLN A 164 -11.75 8.41 -14.23
CA GLN A 164 -12.45 8.16 -15.48
C GLN A 164 -13.50 9.24 -15.77
N LEU A 165 -14.24 9.68 -14.77
CA LEU A 165 -15.16 10.81 -14.89
C LEU A 165 -14.41 12.11 -15.29
N CYS A 166 -13.23 12.32 -14.71
CA CYS A 166 -12.29 13.37 -15.05
C CYS A 166 -11.74 13.21 -16.49
N LEU A 167 -11.51 11.99 -16.98
CA LEU A 167 -11.13 11.75 -18.38
C LEU A 167 -12.26 12.12 -19.33
N THR A 168 -13.50 11.80 -19.00
CA THR A 168 -14.62 12.01 -19.91
C THR A 168 -15.20 13.41 -19.82
N GLY A 169 -14.90 14.16 -18.75
CA GLY A 169 -15.57 15.40 -18.43
C GLY A 169 -17.06 15.15 -18.24
N GLY A 170 -17.43 14.06 -17.56
CA GLY A 170 -18.84 13.70 -17.29
C GLY A 170 -19.72 13.37 -18.50
N ARG A 171 -19.17 13.39 -19.73
CA ARG A 171 -19.96 13.15 -20.96
C ARG A 171 -20.51 11.73 -21.06
N TYR A 172 -19.89 10.79 -20.37
CA TYR A 172 -20.29 9.38 -20.37
C TYR A 172 -20.44 8.92 -18.92
N GLY A 173 -21.66 8.52 -18.56
CA GLY A 173 -21.99 7.90 -17.29
C GLY A 173 -21.92 6.37 -17.37
N MET A 174 -22.23 5.70 -16.25
CA MET A 174 -22.27 4.23 -16.18
C MET A 174 -23.41 3.63 -17.02
N THR A 175 -24.50 4.38 -17.21
CA THR A 175 -25.58 4.00 -18.12
C THR A 175 -25.16 4.30 -19.57
N PRO A 176 -25.11 3.30 -20.47
CA PRO A 176 -24.75 3.52 -21.86
C PRO A 176 -25.58 4.63 -22.52
N GLY A 177 -24.91 5.51 -23.26
CA GLY A 177 -25.56 6.61 -23.99
C GLY A 177 -26.04 7.79 -23.13
N LYS A 178 -25.91 7.73 -21.80
CA LYS A 178 -26.29 8.85 -20.92
C LYS A 178 -25.06 9.54 -20.33
N PRO A 179 -25.12 10.87 -20.10
CA PRO A 179 -24.09 11.56 -19.35
C PRO A 179 -24.06 11.09 -17.89
N ALA A 180 -22.95 11.33 -17.21
CA ALA A 180 -22.85 11.08 -15.78
C ALA A 180 -23.79 12.02 -15.02
N MET A 181 -24.46 11.52 -13.97
CA MET A 181 -25.26 12.37 -13.08
C MET A 181 -24.34 13.30 -12.27
N PRO A 182 -24.67 14.60 -12.10
CA PRO A 182 -23.85 15.55 -11.34
C PRO A 182 -23.51 15.06 -9.95
N PHE A 183 -24.51 14.59 -9.20
CA PHE A 183 -24.32 13.89 -7.94
C PHE A 183 -24.27 12.38 -8.17
N GLY A 184 -23.41 11.67 -7.43
CA GLY A 184 -23.36 10.22 -7.49
C GLY A 184 -22.36 9.60 -6.52
N VAL A 185 -22.37 8.27 -6.46
CA VAL A 185 -21.41 7.49 -5.68
C VAL A 185 -20.14 7.29 -6.50
N TYR A 186 -18.99 7.22 -5.83
CA TYR A 186 -17.74 6.81 -6.44
C TYR A 186 -17.13 5.62 -5.69
N PHE A 187 -16.34 4.86 -6.43
CA PHE A 187 -15.51 3.77 -5.93
C PHE A 187 -14.15 3.84 -6.63
N ILE A 188 -13.09 3.69 -5.84
CA ILE A 188 -11.71 3.57 -6.31
C ILE A 188 -11.10 2.42 -5.54
N THR A 189 -10.46 1.48 -6.23
CA THR A 189 -9.77 0.37 -5.59
C THR A 189 -8.42 0.13 -6.23
N GLN A 190 -7.47 -0.32 -5.43
CA GLN A 190 -6.21 -0.85 -5.92
C GLN A 190 -5.79 -2.04 -5.05
N ASP A 191 -5.59 -3.16 -5.72
CA ASP A 191 -4.98 -4.36 -5.16
C ASP A 191 -3.54 -4.42 -5.66
N LYS A 192 -2.60 -4.70 -4.77
CA LYS A 192 -1.19 -4.91 -5.11
C LYS A 192 -0.71 -6.19 -4.43
N VAL A 193 0.04 -6.96 -5.19
CA VAL A 193 0.83 -8.07 -4.67
C VAL A 193 2.26 -7.82 -5.08
N GLY A 194 3.20 -8.03 -4.17
CA GLY A 194 4.61 -7.86 -4.45
C GLY A 194 5.48 -8.87 -3.75
N PHE A 195 6.69 -8.98 -4.28
CA PHE A 195 7.67 -9.97 -3.89
C PHE A 195 9.03 -9.32 -3.77
N GLY A 196 9.79 -9.70 -2.76
CA GLY A 196 11.18 -9.30 -2.66
C GLY A 196 11.79 -9.59 -1.29
N PRO A 197 13.00 -9.11 -1.01
CA PRO A 197 13.68 -9.46 0.22
C PRO A 197 13.13 -8.69 1.44
N GLY A 198 13.01 -9.41 2.56
CA GLY A 198 12.93 -8.87 3.90
C GLY A 198 14.25 -9.07 4.64
N THR A 199 14.63 -8.17 5.55
CA THR A 199 15.88 -8.29 6.32
C THR A 199 15.68 -7.81 7.75
N ILE A 200 16.06 -8.66 8.70
CA ILE A 200 16.17 -8.37 10.13
C ILE A 200 17.54 -7.73 10.40
N THR A 201 17.62 -6.83 11.38
CA THR A 201 18.90 -6.25 11.80
C THR A 201 19.71 -7.16 12.71
N ASN A 202 21.03 -6.97 12.78
CA ASN A 202 21.88 -7.68 13.75
C ASN A 202 21.37 -7.53 15.19
N TYR A 203 20.80 -6.37 15.56
CA TYR A 203 20.19 -6.17 16.88
C TYR A 203 19.08 -7.19 17.15
N GLY A 204 18.20 -7.43 16.17
CA GLY A 204 17.12 -8.41 16.32
C GLY A 204 17.63 -9.85 16.41
N VAL A 205 18.69 -10.18 15.66
CA VAL A 205 19.37 -11.49 15.70
C VAL A 205 20.02 -11.71 17.07
N ASP A 206 20.88 -10.78 17.50
CA ASP A 206 21.61 -10.86 18.76
C ASP A 206 20.64 -10.96 19.95
N MET A 207 19.55 -10.19 19.92
CA MET A 207 18.52 -10.25 20.96
C MET A 207 17.78 -11.59 20.96
N ALA A 208 17.47 -12.15 19.78
CA ALA A 208 16.77 -13.44 19.68
C ALA A 208 17.61 -14.60 20.22
N GLU A 209 18.90 -14.64 19.87
CA GLU A 209 19.82 -15.67 20.36
C GLU A 209 20.09 -15.53 21.86
N ALA A 210 20.25 -14.30 22.38
CA ALA A 210 20.42 -14.06 23.80
C ALA A 210 19.22 -14.52 24.63
N LEU A 211 18.00 -14.33 24.12
CA LEU A 211 16.77 -14.75 24.79
C LEU A 211 16.47 -16.26 24.64
N ASN A 212 17.09 -16.94 23.68
CA ASN A 212 16.93 -18.37 23.41
C ASN A 212 18.30 -19.08 23.44
N PRO A 213 18.91 -19.24 24.62
CA PRO A 213 20.29 -19.70 24.74
C PRO A 213 20.50 -21.10 24.13
N GLY A 214 21.63 -21.28 23.44
CA GLY A 214 21.98 -22.52 22.76
C GLY A 214 21.32 -22.71 21.38
N ARG A 215 20.58 -21.70 20.91
CA ARG A 215 19.99 -21.66 19.56
C ARG A 215 20.64 -20.56 18.71
N ILE A 216 20.71 -20.79 17.40
CA ILE A 216 21.32 -19.90 16.41
C ILE A 216 20.27 -19.58 15.35
N VAL A 217 20.15 -18.30 14.99
CA VAL A 217 19.25 -17.83 13.95
C VAL A 217 19.61 -18.48 12.62
N VAL A 218 18.63 -19.13 12.00
CA VAL A 218 18.83 -19.81 10.70
C VAL A 218 18.92 -18.84 9.52
N ALA A 219 18.27 -17.69 9.62
CA ALA A 219 18.23 -16.68 8.57
C ALA A 219 17.89 -15.29 9.13
N ASP A 220 18.61 -14.28 8.65
CA ASP A 220 18.33 -12.85 8.85
C ASP A 220 17.65 -12.21 7.62
N LYS A 221 17.58 -12.95 6.50
CA LYS A 221 17.01 -12.53 5.22
C LYS A 221 15.94 -13.50 4.77
N PHE A 222 14.82 -12.95 4.31
CA PHE A 222 13.62 -13.69 3.98
C PHE A 222 13.14 -13.32 2.59
N PHE A 223 12.47 -14.25 1.92
CA PHE A 223 11.61 -13.89 0.80
C PHE A 223 10.29 -13.36 1.38
N ASN A 224 9.92 -12.12 1.09
CA ASN A 224 8.72 -11.48 1.61
C ASN A 224 7.67 -11.35 0.50
N VAL A 225 6.43 -11.68 0.85
CA VAL A 225 5.25 -11.37 0.05
C VAL A 225 4.54 -10.19 0.69
N MET A 226 4.37 -9.12 -0.09
CA MET A 226 3.59 -7.96 0.28
C MET A 226 2.22 -8.04 -0.39
N VAL A 227 1.15 -7.94 0.40
CA VAL A 227 -0.21 -7.71 -0.13
C VAL A 227 -0.65 -6.34 0.35
N HIS A 228 -1.16 -5.51 -0.56
CA HIS A 228 -1.65 -4.18 -0.23
C HIS A 228 -2.97 -3.91 -0.94
N TYR A 229 -3.94 -3.45 -0.16
CA TYR A 229 -5.30 -3.16 -0.59
C TYR A 229 -5.62 -1.71 -0.27
N THR A 230 -6.24 -1.01 -1.22
CA THR A 230 -6.82 0.31 -0.97
C THR A 230 -8.21 0.38 -1.57
N LEU A 231 -9.16 0.95 -0.83
CA LEU A 231 -10.52 1.21 -1.26
C LEU A 231 -10.92 2.60 -0.81
N SER A 232 -11.44 3.41 -1.74
CA SER A 232 -12.06 4.69 -1.43
C SER A 232 -13.48 4.67 -1.96
N LEU A 233 -14.44 4.92 -1.07
CA LEU A 233 -15.86 4.97 -1.41
C LEU A 233 -16.50 6.22 -0.82
N GLY A 234 -17.45 6.80 -1.53
CA GLY A 234 -18.11 8.00 -1.06
C GLY A 234 -19.02 8.64 -2.10
N VAL A 235 -19.30 9.92 -1.90
CA VAL A 235 -20.13 10.71 -2.79
C VAL A 235 -19.29 11.74 -3.53
N ARG A 236 -19.75 12.06 -4.73
CA ARG A 236 -19.14 13.08 -5.58
C ARG A 236 -20.19 14.02 -6.13
N TYR A 237 -19.77 15.25 -6.36
CA TYR A 237 -20.45 16.22 -7.16
C TYR A 237 -19.54 16.66 -8.31
N TYR A 238 -20.05 16.68 -9.53
CA TYR A 238 -19.32 17.25 -10.65
C TYR A 238 -20.16 18.29 -11.39
N PHE A 239 -19.47 19.29 -11.91
CA PHE A 239 -20.05 20.26 -12.83
C PHE A 239 -19.03 20.63 -13.90
N ARG A 240 -19.51 21.31 -14.94
CA ARG A 240 -18.70 21.74 -16.08
C ARG A 240 -18.95 23.20 -16.38
N THR A 241 -17.88 23.90 -16.76
CA THR A 241 -17.95 25.27 -17.24
C THR A 241 -17.11 25.39 -18.51
N GLY A 242 -17.76 25.34 -19.66
CA GLY A 242 -17.10 25.35 -20.97
C GLY A 242 -16.05 24.23 -21.09
N PRO A 243 -14.76 24.58 -21.26
CA PRO A 243 -13.70 23.59 -21.44
C PRO A 243 -13.27 22.90 -20.13
N ALA A 244 -13.77 23.30 -18.97
CA ALA A 244 -13.36 22.77 -17.68
C ALA A 244 -14.44 21.82 -17.09
N ALA A 245 -14.00 20.75 -16.44
CA ALA A 245 -14.83 19.95 -15.56
C ALA A 245 -14.19 19.86 -14.17
N TYR A 246 -15.03 20.00 -13.15
CA TYR A 246 -14.64 19.97 -11.75
C TYR A 246 -15.38 18.83 -11.06
N ILE A 247 -14.67 18.07 -10.24
CA ILE A 247 -15.22 16.99 -9.44
C ILE A 247 -14.77 17.20 -7.99
N PHE A 248 -15.74 17.31 -7.11
CA PHE A 248 -15.55 17.35 -5.66
C PHE A 248 -16.03 16.02 -5.11
N ALA A 249 -15.25 15.39 -4.26
CA ALA A 249 -15.62 14.14 -3.64
C ALA A 249 -15.27 14.13 -2.16
N VAL A 250 -16.17 13.55 -1.38
CA VAL A 250 -15.96 13.26 0.04
C VAL A 250 -16.31 11.81 0.29
N GLY A 251 -15.51 11.13 1.09
CA GLY A 251 -15.73 9.71 1.33
C GLY A 251 -14.89 9.16 2.47
N TYR A 252 -14.69 7.85 2.39
CA TYR A 252 -13.95 7.07 3.35
C TYR A 252 -12.96 6.16 2.62
N ASP A 253 -11.72 6.21 3.06
CA ASP A 253 -10.62 5.40 2.58
C ASP A 253 -10.40 4.25 3.56
N PHE A 254 -10.19 3.06 3.02
CA PHE A 254 -9.73 1.86 3.71
C PHE A 254 -8.42 1.42 3.05
N GLU A 255 -7.47 1.04 3.87
CA GLU A 255 -6.17 0.56 3.44
C GLU A 255 -5.76 -0.60 4.32
N GLY A 256 -5.36 -1.71 3.70
CA GLY A 256 -4.78 -2.85 4.40
C GLY A 256 -3.45 -3.21 3.76
N ALA A 257 -2.46 -3.56 4.56
CA ALA A 257 -1.27 -4.22 4.05
C ALA A 257 -0.85 -5.38 4.95
N ALA A 258 -0.28 -6.40 4.33
CA ALA A 258 0.38 -7.51 5.01
C ALA A 258 1.74 -7.75 4.38
N MET A 259 2.74 -8.01 5.23
CA MET A 259 4.11 -8.35 4.88
C MET A 259 4.38 -9.72 5.50
N ILE A 260 4.50 -10.72 4.64
CA ILE A 260 4.56 -12.14 5.02
C ILE A 260 5.95 -12.66 4.65
N PRO A 261 6.88 -12.80 5.61
CA PRO A 261 8.17 -13.44 5.36
C PRO A 261 8.00 -14.95 5.20
N PHE A 262 8.71 -15.51 4.22
CA PHE A 262 8.83 -16.94 3.96
C PHE A 262 10.28 -17.37 4.21
N GLY A 263 10.42 -18.56 4.79
CA GLY A 263 11.69 -19.12 5.22
C GLY A 263 11.94 -18.92 6.71
N GLY A 264 13.12 -19.32 7.18
CA GLY A 264 13.50 -19.15 8.58
C GLY A 264 12.82 -20.11 9.54
N ALA A 265 12.48 -21.33 9.12
CA ALA A 265 12.00 -22.39 10.00
C ALA A 265 13.18 -22.99 10.78
N ALA A 266 12.99 -23.30 12.06
CA ALA A 266 13.92 -24.11 12.84
C ALA A 266 13.76 -25.61 12.51
N ASP A 267 14.77 -26.25 11.94
CA ASP A 267 14.71 -27.66 11.56
C ASP A 267 15.41 -28.56 12.60
N THR A 268 16.42 -28.04 13.28
CA THR A 268 17.19 -28.76 14.31
C THR A 268 17.03 -28.18 15.72
N ASN A 269 17.46 -28.94 16.71
CA ASN A 269 17.50 -28.49 18.11
C ASN A 269 18.54 -27.40 18.40
N LYS A 270 19.28 -26.92 17.40
CA LYS A 270 20.16 -25.76 17.49
C LYS A 270 19.62 -24.56 16.73
N ASP A 271 18.55 -24.74 15.98
CA ASP A 271 18.02 -23.69 15.13
C ASP A 271 17.07 -22.77 15.91
N LEU A 272 17.11 -21.49 15.56
CA LEU A 272 16.16 -20.47 15.95
C LEU A 272 15.52 -19.90 14.68
N GLY A 273 14.24 -20.21 14.50
CA GLY A 273 13.44 -19.72 13.41
C GLY A 273 12.68 -18.46 13.78
N PHE A 274 12.00 -17.88 12.79
CA PHE A 274 11.17 -16.70 12.97
C PHE A 274 9.83 -16.83 12.24
N ASP A 275 8.76 -16.42 12.92
CA ASP A 275 7.43 -16.22 12.37
C ASP A 275 6.92 -14.85 12.80
N PHE A 276 6.92 -13.90 11.87
CA PHE A 276 6.41 -12.56 12.13
C PHE A 276 5.71 -12.04 10.89
N THR A 277 4.37 -12.09 10.92
CA THR A 277 3.55 -11.45 9.90
C THR A 277 3.19 -10.05 10.36
N GLY A 278 3.67 -9.05 9.62
CA GLY A 278 3.29 -7.65 9.86
C GLY A 278 2.03 -7.33 9.05
N ALA A 279 0.90 -7.10 9.71
CA ALA A 279 -0.31 -6.61 9.05
C ALA A 279 -0.79 -5.30 9.70
N PHE A 280 -1.27 -4.38 8.88
CA PHE A 280 -1.94 -3.18 9.37
C PHE A 280 -3.20 -2.89 8.56
N PHE A 281 -4.16 -2.29 9.24
CA PHE A 281 -5.39 -1.80 8.64
C PHE A 281 -5.64 -0.38 9.09
N ASN A 282 -5.83 0.49 8.11
CA ASN A 282 -5.91 1.92 8.25
C ASN A 282 -7.16 2.39 7.55
N HIS A 283 -7.86 3.36 8.14
CA HIS A 283 -9.07 3.89 7.52
C HIS A 283 -9.36 5.32 7.97
N GLY A 284 -10.18 6.02 7.21
CA GLY A 284 -10.67 7.34 7.60
C GLY A 284 -11.18 8.20 6.46
N VAL A 285 -11.49 9.46 6.77
CA VAL A 285 -12.19 10.35 5.83
C VAL A 285 -11.27 10.87 4.71
N SER A 286 -11.84 11.07 3.53
CA SER A 286 -11.10 11.60 2.38
C SER A 286 -11.83 12.74 1.68
N PHE A 287 -11.04 13.72 1.22
CA PHE A 287 -11.47 14.87 0.45
C PHE A 287 -10.68 14.92 -0.85
N LYS A 288 -11.38 14.98 -1.98
CA LYS A 288 -10.74 14.94 -3.29
C LYS A 288 -11.28 16.02 -4.22
N LEU A 289 -10.38 16.67 -4.93
CA LEU A 289 -10.69 17.66 -5.96
C LEU A 289 -10.00 17.26 -7.26
N PHE A 290 -10.77 17.07 -8.33
CA PHE A 290 -10.24 16.82 -9.67
C PHE A 290 -10.69 17.93 -10.60
N VAL A 291 -9.73 18.46 -11.37
CA VAL A 291 -9.97 19.48 -12.38
C VAL A 291 -9.37 19.02 -13.70
N THR A 292 -10.10 19.19 -14.78
CA THR A 292 -9.68 18.73 -16.10
C THR A 292 -10.13 19.69 -17.18
N PHE A 293 -9.25 19.92 -18.15
CA PHE A 293 -9.47 20.86 -19.23
C PHE A 293 -9.45 20.15 -20.59
N ASN A 294 -10.45 20.46 -21.41
CA ASN A 294 -10.54 20.06 -22.81
C ASN A 294 -11.39 21.06 -23.62
N ARG A 295 -10.81 21.66 -24.66
CA ARG A 295 -11.52 22.62 -25.53
C ARG A 295 -12.54 21.94 -26.46
N ASP A 296 -12.41 20.63 -26.68
CA ASP A 296 -13.28 19.86 -27.58
C ASP A 296 -14.58 19.39 -26.90
N TRP A 297 -14.73 19.69 -25.62
CA TRP A 297 -15.94 19.47 -24.86
C TRP A 297 -16.97 20.55 -25.15
N LYS A 298 -17.46 20.55 -26.40
CA LYS A 298 -18.67 21.25 -26.81
C LYS A 298 -19.90 20.48 -26.33
#